data_AF-A0A357J426-F1
#
_entry.id   AF-A0A357J426-F1
#
_cell.length_a   1.000
_cell.length_b   1.000
_cell.length_c   1.000
_cell.angle_alpha   90.00
_cell.angle_beta   90.00
_cell.angle_gamma   90.00
#
_symmetry.space_group_name_H-M   'P 1'
#
loop_
_entity.id
_entity.type
_entity.pdbx_description
1 polymer ?
#
loop_
_entity_poly.entity_id
_entity_poly.type
_entity_poly.pdbx_seq_one_letter_code
_entity_poly.pdbx_strand_id
1 'polypeptide(L)'
;MSQPSLHEINDNIQVAVKNGRYLTLKTHRMTEMVEKHIQHALESILDKTQKGPLIHTLYTILKELVINGCKANQKRIFFDEVGLDIKDASQYDEGISKYRETFSEKMSLEYGMKARRKGYFVLIDFHFDNDGLTIEVVNNTPIAPQEEEAMREKLKKAMGYNDIAEFYMDQAMMGESEGAGLGLALVIILLKGEGIDPKLFRIMIREDRTIARLEIPFSEKFVSKRDVA
;
A
#
# COMPACT_ATOMS: atom_id res chain seq x y z
N MET A 1 -23.60 16.40 -4.48
CA MET A 1 -22.81 16.13 -5.69
C MET A 1 -22.79 14.62 -5.88
N SER A 2 -23.30 14.15 -7.02
CA SER A 2 -23.32 12.73 -7.41
C SER A 2 -21.87 12.22 -7.49
N GLN A 3 -21.60 10.98 -7.05
CA GLN A 3 -20.30 10.37 -7.30
C GLN A 3 -20.16 10.11 -8.81
N PRO A 4 -19.01 10.44 -9.43
CA PRO A 4 -18.77 10.13 -10.83
C PRO A 4 -18.84 8.61 -11.05
N SER A 5 -19.36 8.22 -12.21
CA SER A 5 -19.49 6.82 -12.60
C SER A 5 -18.12 6.18 -12.85
N LEU A 6 -18.06 4.85 -12.79
CA LEU A 6 -16.84 4.08 -13.08
C LEU A 6 -16.23 4.46 -14.45
N HIS A 7 -17.10 4.62 -15.45
CA HIS A 7 -16.69 4.97 -16.81
C HIS A 7 -16.05 6.36 -16.88
N GLU A 8 -16.67 7.38 -16.27
CA GLU A 8 -16.14 8.75 -16.26
C GLU A 8 -14.78 8.84 -15.54
N ILE A 9 -14.61 8.10 -14.44
CA ILE A 9 -13.32 8.08 -13.72
C ILE A 9 -12.26 7.38 -14.59
N ASN A 10 -12.59 6.27 -15.23
CA ASN A 10 -11.65 5.57 -16.10
C ASN A 10 -11.26 6.42 -17.32
N ASP A 11 -12.20 7.14 -17.93
CA ASP A 11 -11.91 8.06 -19.02
C ASP A 11 -11.01 9.21 -18.55
N ASN A 12 -11.25 9.75 -17.35
CA ASN A 12 -10.38 10.76 -16.74
C ASN A 12 -8.97 10.21 -16.46
N ILE A 13 -8.86 8.94 -16.02
CA ILE A 13 -7.57 8.26 -15.85
C ILE A 13 -6.87 8.14 -17.21
N GLN A 14 -7.55 7.69 -18.26
CA GLN A 14 -6.98 7.59 -19.61
C GLN A 14 -6.50 8.93 -20.13
N VAL A 15 -7.31 9.99 -19.98
CA VAL A 15 -6.95 11.35 -20.37
C VAL A 15 -5.76 11.85 -19.55
N ALA A 16 -5.73 11.61 -18.24
CA ALA A 16 -4.61 11.99 -17.37
C ALA A 16 -3.33 11.24 -17.74
N VAL A 17 -3.39 9.93 -18.00
CA VAL A 17 -2.25 9.11 -18.42
C VAL A 17 -1.75 9.55 -19.80
N LYS A 18 -2.67 9.90 -20.71
CA LYS A 18 -2.33 10.42 -22.04
C LYS A 18 -1.63 11.78 -21.95
N ASN A 19 -2.14 12.67 -21.10
CA ASN A 19 -1.73 14.08 -21.02
C ASN A 19 -0.66 14.39 -19.97
N GLY A 20 -0.41 13.51 -19.00
CA GLY A 20 0.33 13.86 -17.80
C GLY A 20 1.16 12.69 -17.28
N ARG A 21 2.37 13.03 -16.84
CA ARG A 21 3.31 12.16 -16.13
C ARG A 21 2.85 11.85 -14.69
N TYR A 22 1.70 12.34 -14.26
CA TYR A 22 1.23 12.32 -12.88
C TYR A 22 -0.26 11.98 -12.80
N LEU A 23 -0.61 10.98 -11.98
CA LEU A 23 -1.97 10.57 -11.68
C LEU A 23 -2.12 10.38 -10.17
N THR A 24 -3.22 10.86 -9.59
CA THR A 24 -3.50 10.72 -8.16
C THR A 24 -4.86 10.08 -7.93
N LEU A 25 -4.91 9.04 -7.09
CA LEU A 25 -6.14 8.42 -6.60
C LEU A 25 -6.24 8.60 -5.08
N LYS A 26 -7.42 8.95 -4.57
CA LYS A 26 -7.68 9.10 -3.13
C LYS A 26 -8.77 8.15 -2.68
N THR A 27 -8.52 7.39 -1.62
CA THR A 27 -9.49 6.45 -1.05
C THR A 27 -9.50 6.46 0.48
N HIS A 28 -10.57 5.93 1.06
CA HIS A 28 -10.75 5.76 2.51
C HIS A 28 -10.90 4.29 2.92
N ARG A 29 -11.09 3.39 1.94
CA ARG A 29 -11.20 1.93 2.09
C ARG A 29 -10.91 1.24 0.77
N MET A 30 -10.46 -0.01 0.82
CA MET A 30 -10.40 -0.84 -0.38
C MET A 30 -11.81 -1.32 -0.74
N THR A 31 -12.28 -1.00 -1.95
CA THR A 31 -13.56 -1.46 -2.50
C THR A 31 -13.31 -2.07 -3.87
N GLU A 32 -14.22 -2.90 -4.37
CA GLU A 32 -14.12 -3.40 -5.75
C GLU A 32 -13.96 -2.28 -6.80
N MET A 33 -14.60 -1.13 -6.58
CA MET A 33 -14.47 0.02 -7.46
C MET A 33 -13.05 0.63 -7.40
N VAL A 34 -12.48 0.74 -6.20
CA VAL A 34 -11.10 1.22 -6.02
C VAL A 34 -10.10 0.23 -6.64
N GLU A 35 -10.32 -1.08 -6.48
CA GLU A 35 -9.52 -2.12 -7.12
C GLU A 35 -9.54 -1.98 -8.65
N LYS A 36 -10.72 -1.80 -9.24
CA LYS A 36 -10.86 -1.57 -10.69
C LYS A 36 -10.14 -0.31 -11.15
N HIS A 37 -10.20 0.79 -10.40
CA HIS A 37 -9.47 2.01 -10.75
C HIS A 37 -7.96 1.86 -10.65
N ILE A 38 -7.47 1.19 -9.61
CA ILE A 38 -6.05 0.88 -9.45
C ILE A 38 -5.55 0.02 -10.61
N GLN A 39 -6.28 -1.06 -10.92
CA GLN A 39 -5.94 -1.95 -12.02
C GLN A 39 -5.92 -1.20 -13.35
N HIS A 40 -6.97 -0.43 -13.65
CA HIS A 40 -7.05 0.34 -14.88
C HIS A 40 -5.94 1.39 -15.01
N ALA A 41 -5.59 2.08 -13.92
CA ALA A 41 -4.48 3.03 -13.90
C ALA A 41 -3.15 2.35 -14.23
N LEU A 42 -2.86 1.19 -13.62
CA LEU A 42 -1.65 0.42 -13.90
C LEU A 42 -1.60 -0.08 -15.34
N GLU A 43 -2.68 -0.71 -15.82
CA GLU A 43 -2.78 -1.19 -17.21
C GLU A 43 -2.50 -0.06 -18.20
N SER A 44 -3.14 1.10 -18.00
CA SER A 44 -2.96 2.28 -18.87
C SER A 44 -1.51 2.78 -18.92
N ILE A 45 -0.84 2.79 -17.77
CA ILE A 45 0.56 3.21 -17.67
C ILE A 45 1.48 2.19 -18.34
N LEU A 46 1.29 0.91 -18.03
CA LEU A 46 2.15 -0.17 -18.51
C LEU A 46 1.98 -0.44 -20.01
N ASP A 47 0.78 -0.28 -20.54
CA ASP A 47 0.53 -0.36 -21.99
C ASP A 47 1.26 0.78 -22.72
N LYS A 48 1.19 2.00 -22.17
CA LYS A 48 1.88 3.17 -22.72
C LYS A 48 3.40 3.03 -22.70
N THR A 49 3.97 2.37 -21.68
CA THR A 49 5.42 2.18 -21.54
C THR A 49 5.92 0.82 -22.05
N GLN A 50 5.03 -0.02 -22.61
CA GLN A 50 5.33 -1.38 -23.10
C GLN A 50 5.90 -2.29 -22.00
N LYS A 51 5.42 -2.13 -20.76
CA LYS A 51 5.81 -2.91 -19.58
C LYS A 51 4.66 -3.76 -19.03
N GLY A 52 3.72 -4.13 -19.89
CA GLY A 52 2.55 -4.97 -19.57
C GLY A 52 2.81 -6.20 -18.68
N PRO A 53 3.92 -6.96 -18.86
CA PRO A 53 4.20 -8.13 -18.02
C PRO A 53 4.26 -7.86 -16.50
N LEU A 54 4.54 -6.63 -16.08
CA LEU A 54 4.63 -6.26 -14.66
C LEU A 54 3.26 -6.08 -13.97
N ILE A 55 2.15 -6.18 -14.70
CA ILE A 55 0.82 -5.82 -14.19
C ILE A 55 0.44 -6.59 -12.92
N HIS A 56 0.62 -7.90 -12.89
CA HIS A 56 0.23 -8.73 -11.75
C HIS A 56 1.05 -8.40 -10.50
N THR A 57 2.37 -8.23 -10.67
CA THR A 57 3.28 -7.88 -9.58
C THR A 57 2.97 -6.50 -9.02
N LEU A 58 2.85 -5.48 -9.88
CA LEU A 58 2.58 -4.11 -9.43
C LEU A 58 1.19 -3.96 -8.83
N TYR A 59 0.18 -4.63 -9.38
CA TYR A 59 -1.17 -4.65 -8.82
C TYR A 59 -1.18 -5.27 -7.42
N THR A 60 -0.52 -6.41 -7.24
CA THR A 60 -0.46 -7.10 -5.95
C THR A 60 0.23 -6.23 -4.90
N ILE A 61 1.38 -5.66 -5.23
CA ILE A 61 2.11 -4.75 -4.35
C ILE A 61 1.23 -3.55 -3.97
N LEU A 62 0.65 -2.88 -4.96
CA LEU A 62 -0.14 -1.67 -4.72
C LEU A 62 -1.39 -1.95 -3.90
N LYS A 63 -2.11 -3.05 -4.20
CA LYS A 63 -3.27 -3.49 -3.42
C LYS A 63 -2.91 -3.68 -1.95
N GLU A 64 -1.79 -4.33 -1.67
CA GLU A 64 -1.34 -4.58 -0.31
C GLU A 64 -0.97 -3.28 0.44
N LEU A 65 -0.24 -2.37 -0.21
CA LEU A 65 0.12 -1.07 0.38
C LEU A 65 -1.12 -0.23 0.73
N VAL A 66 -2.12 -0.22 -0.16
CA VAL A 66 -3.35 0.55 0.04
C VAL A 66 -4.22 -0.07 1.13
N ILE A 67 -4.33 -1.41 1.18
CA ILE A 67 -5.03 -2.13 2.25
C ILE A 67 -4.37 -1.82 3.60
N ASN A 68 -3.04 -1.83 3.67
CA ASN A 68 -2.31 -1.53 4.92
C ASN A 68 -2.53 -0.10 5.39
N GLY A 69 -2.50 0.88 4.48
CA GLY A 69 -2.85 2.27 4.82
C GLY A 69 -4.28 2.41 5.35
N CYS A 70 -5.24 1.72 4.71
CA CYS A 70 -6.64 1.73 5.18
C CYS A 70 -6.77 1.07 6.56
N LYS A 71 -6.11 -0.07 6.81
CA LYS A 71 -6.10 -0.76 8.11
C LYS A 71 -5.52 0.12 9.22
N ALA A 72 -4.43 0.85 8.94
CA ALA A 72 -3.86 1.78 9.91
C ALA A 72 -4.87 2.88 10.31
N ASN A 73 -5.62 3.40 9.35
CA ASN A 73 -6.70 4.36 9.63
C ASN A 73 -7.84 3.74 10.44
N GLN A 74 -8.24 2.49 10.11
CA GLN A 74 -9.27 1.77 10.86
C GLN A 74 -8.87 1.56 12.32
N LYS A 75 -7.63 1.10 12.57
CA LYS A 75 -7.09 0.93 13.93
C LYS A 75 -7.09 2.23 14.70
N ARG A 76 -6.60 3.33 14.12
CA ARG A 76 -6.61 4.65 14.78
C ARG A 76 -8.01 5.02 15.26
N ILE A 77 -9.02 4.88 14.39
CA ILE A 77 -10.42 5.19 14.73
C ILE A 77 -10.93 4.24 15.82
N PHE A 78 -10.59 2.95 15.74
CA PHE A 78 -11.03 1.94 16.70
C PHE A 78 -10.51 2.28 18.10
N PHE A 79 -9.21 2.54 18.22
CA PHE A 79 -8.54 2.90 19.46
C PHE A 79 -9.16 4.16 20.09
N ASP A 80 -9.41 5.20 19.28
CA ASP A 80 -10.11 6.40 19.74
C ASP A 80 -11.50 6.08 20.33
N GLU A 81 -12.25 5.15 19.72
CA GLU A 81 -13.61 4.79 20.13
C GLU A 81 -13.67 3.94 21.40
N VAL A 82 -12.69 3.05 21.59
CA VAL A 82 -12.60 2.22 22.80
C VAL A 82 -11.82 2.88 23.93
N GLY A 83 -11.32 4.11 23.73
CA GLY A 83 -10.61 4.89 24.73
C GLY A 83 -9.23 4.33 25.08
N LEU A 84 -8.58 3.65 24.13
CA LEU A 84 -7.22 3.11 24.30
C LEU A 84 -6.19 4.01 23.61
N ASP A 85 -5.04 4.21 24.25
CA ASP A 85 -3.90 4.88 23.64
C ASP A 85 -3.11 3.92 22.74
N ILE A 86 -3.15 4.18 21.43
CA ILE A 86 -2.43 3.38 20.42
C ILE A 86 -0.89 3.45 20.57
N LYS A 87 -0.37 4.43 21.31
CA LYS A 87 1.08 4.56 21.56
C LYS A 87 1.55 3.79 22.79
N ASP A 88 0.65 3.46 23.71
CA ASP A 88 0.97 2.65 24.89
C ASP A 88 1.02 1.16 24.52
N ALA A 89 2.11 0.48 24.87
CA ALA A 89 2.31 -0.91 24.45
C ALA A 89 1.29 -1.88 25.03
N SER A 90 0.91 -1.72 26.30
CA SER A 90 -0.05 -2.62 26.95
C SER A 90 -1.45 -2.42 26.37
N GLN A 91 -1.85 -1.18 26.16
CA GLN A 91 -3.15 -0.85 25.56
C GLN A 91 -3.19 -1.21 24.07
N TYR A 92 -2.06 -1.13 23.37
CA TYR A 92 -1.93 -1.56 21.99
C TYR A 92 -2.25 -3.05 21.82
N ASP A 93 -1.67 -3.92 22.65
CA ASP A 93 -1.92 -5.36 22.57
C ASP A 93 -3.38 -5.72 22.87
N GLU A 94 -3.98 -5.07 23.87
CA GLU A 94 -5.41 -5.20 24.17
C GLU A 94 -6.28 -4.72 23.00
N GLY A 95 -5.99 -3.53 22.47
CA GLY A 95 -6.75 -2.92 21.39
C GLY A 95 -6.68 -3.71 20.09
N ILE A 96 -5.51 -4.25 19.74
CA ILE A 96 -5.35 -5.10 18.56
C ILE A 96 -6.12 -6.43 18.71
N SER A 97 -6.12 -7.01 19.89
CA SER A 97 -6.88 -8.24 20.16
C SER A 97 -8.38 -8.01 19.95
N LYS A 98 -8.94 -6.95 20.54
CA LYS A 98 -10.34 -6.56 20.35
C LYS A 98 -10.66 -6.19 18.89
N TYR A 99 -9.75 -5.49 18.22
CA TYR A 99 -9.88 -5.12 16.82
C TYR A 99 -10.00 -6.35 15.92
N ARG A 100 -9.16 -7.39 16.16
CA ARG A 100 -9.17 -8.64 15.39
C ARG A 100 -10.46 -9.44 15.62
N GLU A 101 -10.94 -9.52 16.85
CA GLU A 101 -12.21 -10.19 17.18
C GLU A 101 -13.43 -9.53 16.51
N THR A 102 -13.36 -8.21 16.32
CA THR A 102 -14.44 -7.42 15.70
C THR A 102 -14.30 -7.33 14.17
N PHE A 103 -13.19 -7.83 13.61
CA PHE A 103 -12.89 -7.67 12.19
C PHE A 103 -13.90 -8.41 11.32
N SER A 104 -14.61 -7.66 10.48
CA SER A 104 -15.61 -8.18 9.56
C SER A 104 -15.73 -7.24 8.35
N GLU A 105 -16.33 -7.73 7.27
CA GLU A 105 -16.61 -6.91 6.09
C GLU A 105 -17.53 -5.72 6.43
N LYS A 106 -18.52 -5.94 7.30
CA LYS A 106 -19.40 -4.89 7.83
C LYS A 106 -18.62 -3.82 8.58
N MET A 107 -17.67 -4.23 9.43
CA MET A 107 -16.79 -3.32 10.15
C MET A 107 -15.93 -2.51 9.16
N SER A 108 -15.33 -3.16 8.16
CA SER A 108 -14.54 -2.48 7.12
C SER A 108 -15.33 -1.39 6.39
N LEU A 109 -16.60 -1.65 6.06
CA LEU A 109 -17.51 -0.67 5.45
C LEU A 109 -17.77 0.51 6.40
N GLU A 110 -18.14 0.23 7.65
CA GLU A 110 -18.43 1.24 8.67
C GLU A 110 -17.21 2.14 8.92
N TYR A 111 -16.05 1.53 9.15
CA TYR A 111 -14.83 2.26 9.44
C TYR A 111 -14.29 3.02 8.23
N GLY A 112 -14.55 2.56 7.00
CA GLY A 112 -14.28 3.34 5.79
C GLY A 112 -15.11 4.64 5.73
N MET A 113 -16.38 4.59 6.17
CA MET A 113 -17.20 5.80 6.28
C MET A 113 -16.73 6.71 7.41
N LYS A 114 -16.36 6.14 8.57
CA LYS A 114 -15.78 6.91 9.70
C LYS A 114 -14.48 7.57 9.31
N ALA A 115 -13.59 6.87 8.60
CA ALA A 115 -12.33 7.39 8.09
C ALA A 115 -12.55 8.62 7.21
N ARG A 116 -13.50 8.53 6.27
CA ARG A 116 -13.89 9.67 5.44
C ARG A 116 -14.38 10.86 6.26
N ARG A 117 -15.24 10.64 7.26
CA ARG A 117 -15.79 11.71 8.13
C ARG A 117 -14.71 12.36 9.00
N LYS A 118 -13.79 11.57 9.54
CA LYS A 118 -12.66 12.03 10.35
C LYS A 118 -11.49 12.59 9.53
N GLY A 119 -11.56 12.53 8.19
CA GLY A 119 -10.53 13.07 7.31
C GLY A 119 -9.32 12.15 7.08
N TYR A 120 -9.37 10.88 7.48
CA TYR A 120 -8.34 9.90 7.20
C TYR A 120 -8.45 9.36 5.78
N PHE A 121 -7.33 9.24 5.05
CA PHE A 121 -7.29 8.79 3.66
C PHE A 121 -5.96 8.11 3.31
N VAL A 122 -6.02 7.30 2.26
CA VAL A 122 -4.87 6.82 1.51
C VAL A 122 -4.87 7.49 0.15
N LEU A 123 -3.74 8.03 -0.24
CA LEU A 123 -3.51 8.68 -1.52
C LEU A 123 -2.46 7.87 -2.30
N ILE A 124 -2.72 7.65 -3.59
CA ILE A 124 -1.88 6.87 -4.49
C ILE A 124 -1.45 7.79 -5.62
N ASP A 125 -0.17 8.07 -5.68
CA ASP A 125 0.44 8.89 -6.71
C ASP A 125 1.25 8.04 -7.65
N PHE A 126 1.04 8.22 -8.95
CA PHE A 126 1.82 7.61 -10.01
C PHE A 126 2.60 8.71 -10.71
N HIS A 127 3.92 8.59 -10.75
CA HIS A 127 4.78 9.40 -11.61
C HIS A 127 5.48 8.49 -12.62
N PHE A 128 5.33 8.74 -13.91
CA PHE A 128 5.93 7.87 -14.91
C PHE A 128 6.37 8.63 -16.15
N ASP A 129 7.38 8.06 -16.81
CA ASP A 129 7.86 8.45 -18.12
C ASP A 129 8.35 7.21 -18.88
N ASN A 130 9.20 7.40 -19.88
CA ASN A 130 9.75 6.31 -20.67
C ASN A 130 10.84 5.52 -19.92
N ASP A 131 11.44 6.11 -18.89
CA ASP A 131 12.59 5.56 -18.17
C ASP A 131 12.18 4.90 -16.85
N GLY A 132 11.04 5.26 -16.25
CA GLY A 132 10.49 4.48 -15.15
C GLY A 132 9.12 4.90 -14.62
N LEU A 133 8.70 4.20 -13.56
CA LEU A 133 7.47 4.44 -12.82
C LEU A 133 7.79 4.54 -11.32
N THR A 134 7.37 5.64 -10.69
CA THR A 134 7.35 5.82 -9.24
C THR A 134 5.91 5.79 -8.76
N ILE A 135 5.60 4.92 -7.81
CA ILE A 135 4.32 4.86 -7.12
C ILE A 135 4.53 5.28 -5.67
N GLU A 136 3.75 6.23 -5.17
CA GLU A 136 3.73 6.63 -3.76
C GLU A 136 2.36 6.38 -3.16
N VAL A 137 2.29 5.53 -2.13
CA VAL A 137 1.10 5.30 -1.31
C VAL A 137 1.26 6.06 -0.01
N VAL A 138 0.53 7.15 0.13
CA VAL A 138 0.59 8.07 1.27
C VAL A 138 -0.62 7.82 2.17
N ASN A 139 -0.37 7.44 3.42
CA ASN A 139 -1.38 7.37 4.46
C ASN A 139 -1.23 8.56 5.42
N ASN A 140 -2.29 9.34 5.65
CA ASN A 140 -2.24 10.55 6.49
C ASN A 140 -2.41 10.29 7.99
N THR A 141 -2.08 9.08 8.44
CA THR A 141 -2.08 8.71 9.85
C THR A 141 -0.66 8.36 10.27
N PRO A 142 -0.17 8.91 11.40
CA PRO A 142 1.10 8.49 11.98
C PRO A 142 1.03 7.02 12.38
N ILE A 143 2.05 6.26 12.02
CA ILE A 143 2.22 4.86 12.43
C ILE A 143 2.44 4.76 13.94
N ALA A 144 1.89 3.73 14.58
CA ALA A 144 2.17 3.46 15.99
C ALA A 144 3.61 2.93 16.16
N PRO A 145 4.33 3.25 17.25
CA PRO A 145 5.71 2.78 17.46
C PRO A 145 5.87 1.26 17.34
N GLN A 146 4.91 0.51 17.89
CA GLN A 146 4.85 -0.96 17.86
C GLN A 146 4.67 -1.48 16.43
N GLU A 147 3.87 -0.78 15.61
CA GLU A 147 3.69 -1.13 14.20
C GLU A 147 4.93 -0.81 13.37
N GLU A 148 5.62 0.28 13.69
CA GLU A 148 6.89 0.64 13.04
C GLU A 148 7.95 -0.41 13.32
N GLU A 149 8.14 -0.82 14.57
CA GLU A 149 9.11 -1.85 14.95
C GLU A 149 8.81 -3.17 14.22
N ALA A 150 7.55 -3.62 14.27
CA ALA A 150 7.12 -4.83 13.59
C ALA A 150 7.32 -4.74 12.06
N MET A 151 7.03 -3.58 11.46
CA MET A 151 7.26 -3.34 10.03
C MET A 151 8.74 -3.42 9.66
N ARG A 152 9.62 -2.81 10.46
CA ARG A 152 11.08 -2.84 10.23
C ARG A 152 11.64 -4.24 10.31
N GLU A 153 11.26 -5.02 11.31
CA GLU A 153 11.71 -6.42 11.45
C GLU A 153 11.23 -7.28 10.28
N LYS A 154 9.99 -7.08 9.82
CA LYS A 154 9.46 -7.79 8.64
C LYS A 154 10.22 -7.46 7.36
N LEU A 155 10.50 -6.18 7.12
CA LEU A 155 11.30 -5.76 5.96
C LEU A 155 12.71 -6.34 6.04
N LYS A 156 13.35 -6.28 7.21
CA LYS A 156 14.69 -6.83 7.44
C LYS A 156 14.73 -8.34 7.16
N LYS A 157 13.75 -9.09 7.68
CA LYS A 157 13.62 -10.53 7.43
C LYS A 157 13.40 -10.82 5.95
N ALA A 158 12.53 -10.05 5.29
CA ALA A 158 12.23 -10.21 3.87
C ALA A 158 13.43 -9.99 2.94
N MET A 159 14.35 -9.11 3.33
CA MET A 159 15.60 -8.92 2.60
C MET A 159 16.49 -10.18 2.60
N GLY A 160 16.36 -11.05 3.60
CA GLY A 160 17.12 -12.29 3.73
C GLY A 160 16.64 -13.45 2.84
N TYR A 161 15.36 -13.48 2.45
CA TYR A 161 14.84 -14.57 1.62
C TYR A 161 15.34 -14.49 0.18
N ASN A 162 15.67 -15.63 -0.42
CA ASN A 162 16.11 -15.69 -1.81
C ASN A 162 14.93 -15.73 -2.78
N ASP A 163 13.86 -16.44 -2.41
CA ASP A 163 12.68 -16.60 -3.23
C ASP A 163 11.39 -16.72 -2.39
N ILE A 164 10.27 -16.83 -3.10
CA ILE A 164 8.94 -16.93 -2.51
C ILE A 164 8.70 -18.28 -1.81
N ALA A 165 9.39 -19.35 -2.22
CA ALA A 165 9.23 -20.65 -1.62
C ALA A 165 9.87 -20.69 -0.22
N GLU A 166 11.07 -20.11 -0.07
CA GLU A 166 11.74 -19.94 1.22
C GLU A 166 10.89 -19.13 2.19
N PHE A 167 10.26 -18.05 1.70
CA PHE A 167 9.31 -17.28 2.48
C PHE A 167 8.13 -18.12 2.94
N TYR A 168 7.39 -18.76 2.03
CA TYR A 168 6.23 -19.56 2.43
C TYR A 168 6.57 -20.74 3.34
N MET A 169 7.74 -21.36 3.18
CA MET A 169 8.21 -22.41 4.07
C MET A 169 8.42 -21.89 5.50
N ASP A 170 9.16 -20.80 5.65
CA ASP A 170 9.40 -20.18 6.96
C ASP A 170 8.08 -19.71 7.60
N GLN A 171 7.14 -19.21 6.80
CA GLN A 171 5.80 -18.83 7.25
C GLN A 171 4.98 -20.02 7.76
N ALA A 172 4.96 -21.12 7.00
CA ALA A 172 4.27 -22.33 7.41
C ALA A 172 4.85 -22.92 8.71
N MET A 173 6.17 -22.77 8.93
CA MET A 173 6.83 -23.22 10.17
C MET A 173 6.50 -22.33 11.37
N MET A 174 6.26 -21.03 11.16
CA MET A 174 5.93 -20.08 12.24
C MET A 174 4.44 -20.06 12.62
N GLY A 175 3.58 -20.74 11.85
CA GLY A 175 2.14 -20.78 12.13
C GLY A 175 1.43 -19.43 11.94
N GLU A 176 2.06 -18.48 11.22
CA GLU A 176 1.45 -17.18 10.93
C GLU A 176 0.45 -17.33 9.77
N SER A 177 -0.80 -16.88 9.97
CA SER A 177 -1.83 -16.88 8.93
C SER A 177 -1.71 -15.65 8.02
N GLU A 178 -2.15 -15.80 6.75
CA GLU A 178 -2.33 -14.71 5.79
C GLU A 178 -3.21 -13.60 6.40
N GLY A 179 -2.57 -12.53 6.89
CA GLY A 179 -3.24 -11.44 7.59
C GLY A 179 -2.44 -10.80 8.73
N ALA A 180 -1.42 -11.49 9.26
CA ALA A 180 -0.58 -11.02 10.38
C ALA A 180 0.51 -9.99 9.99
N GLY A 181 0.47 -9.48 8.76
CA GLY A 181 1.41 -8.47 8.23
C GLY A 181 2.49 -9.05 7.31
N LEU A 182 2.13 -10.08 6.54
CA LEU A 182 2.94 -10.71 5.50
C LEU A 182 3.13 -9.84 4.25
N GLY A 183 2.24 -8.87 4.08
CA GLY A 183 2.18 -8.06 2.88
C GLY A 183 3.47 -7.36 2.51
N LEU A 184 4.14 -6.74 3.48
CA LEU A 184 5.38 -6.00 3.22
C LEU A 184 6.55 -6.92 2.83
N ALA A 185 6.58 -8.14 3.37
CA ALA A 185 7.57 -9.13 2.97
C ALA A 185 7.31 -9.63 1.53
N LEU A 186 6.03 -9.86 1.19
CA LEU A 186 5.63 -10.22 -0.16
C LEU A 186 6.04 -9.17 -1.19
N VAL A 187 5.96 -7.87 -0.86
CA VAL A 187 6.45 -6.81 -1.76
C VAL A 187 7.91 -7.01 -2.13
N ILE A 188 8.78 -7.25 -1.15
CA ILE A 188 10.22 -7.46 -1.38
C ILE A 188 10.47 -8.68 -2.26
N ILE A 189 9.76 -9.77 -2.01
CA ILE A 189 9.90 -11.03 -2.74
C ILE A 189 9.43 -10.90 -4.19
N LEU A 190 8.30 -10.25 -4.41
CA LEU A 190 7.79 -9.99 -5.76
C LEU A 190 8.75 -9.15 -6.58
N LEU A 191 9.40 -8.14 -5.97
CA LEU A 191 10.42 -7.35 -6.66
C LEU A 191 11.64 -8.19 -7.03
N LYS A 192 12.12 -9.05 -6.13
CA LYS A 192 13.20 -10.00 -6.43
C LYS A 192 12.83 -10.94 -7.58
N GLY A 193 11.58 -11.43 -7.60
CA GLY A 193 11.05 -12.29 -8.66
C GLY A 193 11.07 -11.64 -10.04
N GLU A 194 10.85 -10.32 -10.12
CA GLU A 194 10.95 -9.53 -11.36
C GLU A 194 12.38 -9.04 -11.67
N GLY A 195 13.37 -9.41 -10.84
CA GLY A 195 14.75 -8.92 -10.98
C GLY A 195 14.93 -7.43 -10.65
N ILE A 196 13.99 -6.83 -9.91
CA ILE A 196 14.03 -5.42 -9.51
C ILE A 196 14.71 -5.32 -8.14
N ASP A 197 15.66 -4.37 -8.00
CA ASP A 197 16.34 -4.14 -6.71
C ASP A 197 15.31 -3.79 -5.61
N PRO A 198 15.17 -4.61 -4.55
CA PRO A 198 14.23 -4.34 -3.47
C PRO A 198 14.47 -3.03 -2.74
N LYS A 199 15.68 -2.46 -2.83
CA LYS A 199 15.98 -1.13 -2.26
C LYS A 199 15.18 -0.01 -2.92
N LEU A 200 14.62 -0.23 -4.11
CA LEU A 200 13.75 0.73 -4.78
C LEU A 200 12.36 0.82 -4.13
N PHE A 201 12.01 -0.14 -3.27
CA PHE A 201 10.91 0.00 -2.33
C PHE A 201 11.39 0.59 -1.00
N ARG A 202 10.66 1.57 -0.47
CA ARG A 202 10.97 2.20 0.82
C ARG A 202 9.72 2.70 1.52
N ILE A 203 9.75 2.68 2.85
CA ILE A 203 8.74 3.31 3.68
C ILE A 203 9.39 4.49 4.41
N MET A 204 8.82 5.67 4.22
CA MET A 204 9.24 6.91 4.88
C MET A 204 8.18 7.27 5.91
N ILE A 205 8.60 7.36 7.16
CA ILE A 205 7.75 7.80 8.27
C ILE A 205 8.00 9.30 8.47
N ARG A 206 6.91 10.05 8.61
CA ARG A 206 6.88 11.48 8.92
C ARG A 206 5.93 11.69 10.09
N GLU A 207 5.99 12.87 10.71
CA GLU A 207 5.19 13.18 11.90
C GLU A 207 3.68 13.03 11.66
N ASP A 208 3.20 13.38 10.46
CA ASP A 208 1.78 13.42 10.11
C ASP A 208 1.34 12.32 9.12
N ARG A 209 2.28 11.56 8.56
CA ARG A 209 1.99 10.60 7.48
C ARG A 209 3.03 9.50 7.35
N THR A 210 2.61 8.41 6.72
CA THR A 210 3.49 7.33 6.27
C THR A 210 3.44 7.24 4.76
N ILE A 211 4.60 7.14 4.10
CA ILE A 211 4.72 7.10 2.64
C ILE A 211 5.44 5.80 2.25
N ALA A 212 4.73 4.89 1.60
CA ALA A 212 5.33 3.75 0.93
C ALA A 212 5.62 4.13 -0.52
N ARG A 213 6.90 4.13 -0.92
CA ARG A 213 7.33 4.47 -2.27
C ARG A 213 7.92 3.23 -2.94
N LEU A 214 7.44 2.96 -4.14
CA LEU A 214 7.95 1.94 -5.05
C LEU A 214 8.48 2.62 -6.30
N GLU A 215 9.68 2.27 -6.71
CA GLU A 215 10.29 2.75 -7.96
C GLU A 215 10.62 1.56 -8.87
N ILE A 216 10.20 1.66 -10.12
CA ILE A 216 10.31 0.62 -11.14
C ILE A 216 11.09 1.20 -12.33
N PRO A 217 12.36 0.82 -12.51
CA PRO A 217 13.14 1.22 -13.65
C PRO A 217 12.60 0.54 -14.91
N PHE A 218 12.36 1.32 -15.95
CA PHE A 218 12.00 0.81 -17.29
C PHE A 218 13.21 0.80 -18.23
N SER A 219 14.23 1.61 -17.94
CA SER A 219 15.50 1.70 -18.66
C SER A 219 16.66 1.97 -17.70
N GLU A 220 17.89 1.87 -18.20
CA GLU A 220 19.12 2.23 -17.46
C GLU A 220 19.23 3.72 -17.14
N LYS A 221 18.44 4.57 -17.79
CA LYS A 221 18.43 6.02 -17.55
C LYS A 221 17.56 6.40 -16.36
N PHE A 222 16.83 5.45 -15.77
CA PHE A 222 16.04 5.70 -14.59
C PHE A 222 16.92 6.21 -13.46
N VAL A 223 16.55 7.35 -12.89
CA VAL A 223 17.22 7.90 -11.71
C VAL A 223 16.25 7.81 -10.54
N SER A 224 16.62 7.05 -9.50
CA SER A 224 15.80 6.96 -8.29
C SER A 224 15.71 8.35 -7.64
N LYS A 225 14.53 8.73 -7.12
CA LYS A 225 14.39 9.93 -6.29
C LYS A 225 15.30 9.91 -5.05
N ARG A 226 15.91 8.78 -4.71
CA ARG A 226 16.92 8.68 -3.66
C ARG A 226 18.25 9.33 -4.05
N ASP A 227 18.64 9.20 -5.31
CA ASP A 227 19.99 9.57 -5.77
C ASP A 227 20.09 11.06 -6.16
N VAL A 228 18.94 11.74 -6.22
CA VAL A 228 18.82 13.17 -6.55
C VAL A 228 18.53 14.02 -5.30
N ALA A 229 18.34 13.40 -4.14
CA ALA A 229 17.89 14.04 -2.90
C ALA A 229 19.05 14.30 -1.91
#